data_AF-A0A1T2A1L8-F1
#
_entry.id   AF-A0A1T2A1L8-F1
#
_cell.length_a   1.000
_cell.length_b   1.000
_cell.length_c   1.000
_cell.angle_alpha   90.00
_cell.angle_beta   90.00
_cell.angle_gamma   90.00
#
_symmetry.space_group_name_H-M   'P 1'
#
loop_
_entity.id
_entity.type
_entity.pdbx_description
1 polymer ?
#
loop_
_entity_poly.entity_id
_entity_poly.type
_entity_poly.pdbx_seq_one_letter_code
_entity_poly.pdbx_strand_id
1 'polypeptide(L)'
;MTSKLEPEERKALLSALEDTGWRAADGQDALIKRLLFKDFSAAWGFMSQAALCAEKMDHHPDWRNVYNKLEITLTTHDCGGVSVLDIELAGALDSLAEGVAEVDRDIGRPVMRLTEPVEKDDD
;
A
#
# COMPACT_ATOMS: atom_id res chain seq x y z
N MET A 1 -10.12 3.52 -16.88
CA MET A 1 -9.58 2.26 -17.45
C MET A 1 -8.07 2.30 -17.28
N THR A 2 -7.59 1.84 -16.14
CA THR A 2 -6.15 1.63 -15.87
C THR A 2 -5.87 0.14 -16.00
N SER A 3 -4.69 -0.21 -16.51
CA SER A 3 -4.28 -1.61 -16.68
C SER A 3 -3.43 -2.09 -15.51
N LYS A 4 -3.49 -3.40 -15.24
CA LYS A 4 -2.60 -4.09 -14.31
C LYS A 4 -1.15 -3.97 -14.79
N LEU A 5 -0.21 -3.85 -13.85
CA LEU A 5 1.22 -3.80 -14.17
C LEU A 5 1.72 -5.13 -14.70
N GLU A 6 2.49 -5.07 -15.78
CA GLU A 6 3.20 -6.22 -16.35
C GLU A 6 4.45 -6.59 -15.52
N PRO A 7 4.96 -7.83 -15.60
CA PRO A 7 6.07 -8.31 -14.78
C PRO A 7 7.33 -7.42 -14.80
N GLU A 8 7.70 -6.90 -15.97
CA GLU A 8 8.88 -6.02 -16.12
C GLU A 8 8.66 -4.65 -15.46
N GLU A 9 7.46 -4.09 -15.55
CA GLU A 9 7.08 -2.82 -14.92
C GLU A 9 7.07 -2.95 -13.40
N ARG A 10 6.57 -4.08 -12.89
CA ARG A 10 6.56 -4.39 -11.45
C ARG A 10 7.97 -4.38 -10.87
N LYS A 11 8.91 -5.06 -11.52
CA LYS A 11 10.29 -5.11 -11.05
C LYS A 11 10.92 -3.72 -10.98
N ALA A 12 10.67 -2.88 -11.97
CA ALA A 12 11.21 -1.52 -12.01
C ALA A 12 10.56 -0.62 -10.94
N LEU A 13 9.22 -0.61 -10.86
CA LEU A 13 8.46 0.38 -10.09
C LEU A 13 8.26 -0.02 -8.62
N LEU A 14 8.13 -1.31 -8.32
CA LEU A 14 7.85 -1.77 -6.95
C LEU A 14 9.09 -1.87 -6.08
N SER A 15 10.29 -1.97 -6.68
CA SER A 15 11.55 -2.07 -5.94
C SER A 15 11.75 -0.91 -4.95
N ALA A 16 11.45 0.33 -5.38
CA ALA A 16 11.55 1.51 -4.52
C ALA A 16 10.53 1.49 -3.36
N LEU A 17 9.35 0.90 -3.56
CA LEU A 17 8.34 0.78 -2.52
C LEU A 17 8.72 -0.28 -1.47
N GLU A 18 9.48 -1.32 -1.85
CA GLU A 18 10.01 -2.28 -0.88
C GLU A 18 10.93 -1.61 0.15
N ASP A 19 11.76 -0.67 -0.30
CA ASP A 19 12.70 0.07 0.55
C ASP A 19 11.97 0.95 1.58
N THR A 20 10.79 1.47 1.22
CA THR A 20 9.96 2.27 2.14
C THR A 20 9.01 1.41 2.99
N GLY A 21 9.00 0.10 2.82
CA GLY A 21 8.26 -0.84 3.68
C GLY A 21 6.94 -1.37 3.11
N TRP A 22 6.61 -1.10 1.84
CA TRP A 22 5.52 -1.78 1.15
C TRP A 22 5.89 -3.22 0.82
N ARG A 23 4.90 -4.10 0.83
CA ARG A 23 5.04 -5.55 0.64
C ARG A 23 3.89 -6.09 -0.18
N ALA A 24 4.01 -7.30 -0.70
CA ALA A 24 2.89 -7.95 -1.37
C ALA A 24 1.88 -8.47 -0.33
N ALA A 25 0.59 -8.27 -0.60
CA ALA A 25 -0.47 -8.89 0.17
C ALA A 25 -0.54 -10.40 -0.11
N ASP A 26 -0.83 -11.19 0.92
CA ASP A 26 -1.00 -12.64 0.78
C ASP A 26 -2.34 -12.97 0.10
N GLY A 27 -2.32 -13.87 -0.87
CA GLY A 27 -3.51 -14.35 -1.60
C GLY A 27 -4.21 -13.30 -2.48
N GLN A 28 -3.65 -12.11 -2.68
CA GLN A 28 -4.22 -11.06 -3.51
C GLN A 28 -3.13 -10.21 -4.17
N ASP A 29 -3.34 -9.85 -5.43
CA ASP A 29 -2.47 -8.88 -6.10
C ASP A 29 -2.72 -7.45 -5.60
N ALA A 30 -2.12 -7.14 -4.45
CA ALA A 30 -2.22 -5.86 -3.77
C ALA A 30 -0.92 -5.50 -3.06
N LEU A 31 -0.70 -4.21 -2.84
CA LEU A 31 0.37 -3.70 -1.99
C LEU A 31 -0.14 -3.59 -0.56
N ILE A 32 0.69 -3.91 0.42
CA ILE A 32 0.39 -3.71 1.84
C ILE A 32 1.52 -2.97 2.56
N LYS A 33 1.16 -2.04 3.42
CA LYS A 33 2.07 -1.39 4.36
C LYS A 33 1.38 -1.16 5.69
N ARG A 34 2.17 -1.16 6.77
CA ARG A 34 1.67 -0.80 8.10
C ARG A 34 2.51 0.29 8.71
N LEU A 35 1.80 1.20 9.36
CA LEU A 35 2.36 2.38 10.00
C LEU A 35 2.03 2.35 11.49
N LEU A 36 3.04 2.66 12.29
CA LEU A 36 2.94 2.88 13.73
C LEU A 36 3.10 4.36 14.01
N PHE A 37 2.09 4.95 14.61
CA PHE A 37 2.05 6.36 15.01
C PHE A 37 2.31 6.48 16.52
N LYS A 38 2.57 7.72 16.97
CA LYS A 38 2.69 8.03 18.40
C LYS A 38 1.42 7.67 19.19
N ASP A 39 0.26 8.02 18.65
CA ASP A 39 -1.05 7.83 19.26
C ASP A 39 -2.16 7.83 18.19
N PHE A 40 -3.41 7.63 18.60
CA PHE A 40 -4.55 7.66 17.69
C PHE A 40 -4.76 9.02 17.02
N SER A 41 -4.47 10.13 17.70
CA SER A 41 -4.65 11.47 17.12
C SER A 41 -3.68 11.71 15.96
N ALA A 42 -2.42 11.25 16.11
CA ALA A 42 -1.44 11.29 15.04
C ALA A 42 -1.86 10.41 13.85
N ALA A 43 -2.33 9.18 14.12
CA ALA A 43 -2.84 8.28 13.08
C ALA A 43 -4.01 8.90 12.31
N TRP A 44 -5.00 9.45 13.03
CA TRP A 44 -6.17 10.06 12.40
C TRP A 44 -5.82 11.34 11.60
N GLY A 45 -4.86 12.13 12.08
CA GLY A 45 -4.33 13.29 11.36
C GLY A 45 -3.68 12.92 10.02
N PHE A 46 -2.92 11.82 9.99
CA PHE A 46 -2.41 11.25 8.75
C PHE A 46 -3.54 10.76 7.84
N MET A 47 -4.47 9.96 8.39
CA MET A 47 -5.61 9.41 7.65
C MET A 47 -6.47 10.50 6.98
N SER A 48 -6.67 11.62 7.68
CA SER A 48 -7.43 12.76 7.16
C SER A 48 -6.75 13.40 5.94
N GLN A 49 -5.42 13.53 5.96
CA GLN A 49 -4.66 14.05 4.82
C GLN A 49 -4.61 13.05 3.67
N ALA A 50 -4.39 11.77 3.98
CA ALA A 50 -4.41 10.67 3.03
C ALA A 50 -5.75 10.59 2.27
N ALA A 51 -6.88 10.78 2.95
CA ALA A 51 -8.21 10.80 2.33
C ALA A 51 -8.32 11.90 1.27
N LEU A 52 -7.77 13.10 1.50
CA LEU A 52 -7.78 14.18 0.51
C LEU A 52 -6.93 13.85 -0.73
N CYS A 53 -5.81 13.16 -0.54
CA CYS A 53 -4.98 12.67 -1.65
C CYS A 53 -5.73 11.61 -2.47
N ALA A 54 -6.32 10.62 -1.80
CA ALA A 54 -7.12 9.56 -2.42
C ALA A 54 -8.29 10.13 -3.24
N GLU A 55 -9.07 11.05 -2.67
CA GLU A 55 -10.18 11.72 -3.36
C GLU A 55 -9.73 12.49 -4.60
N LYS A 56 -8.60 13.21 -4.51
CA LYS A 56 -8.05 13.94 -5.66
C LYS A 56 -7.63 13.01 -6.79
N MET A 57 -7.19 11.80 -6.45
CA MET A 57 -6.74 10.78 -7.40
C MET A 57 -7.89 9.91 -7.93
N ASP A 58 -9.09 10.00 -7.33
CA ASP A 58 -10.20 9.06 -7.56
C ASP A 58 -9.75 7.60 -7.39
N HIS A 59 -8.88 7.37 -6.38
CA HIS A 59 -8.32 6.06 -6.06
C HIS A 59 -8.17 5.92 -4.56
N HIS A 60 -8.86 4.94 -3.97
CA HIS A 60 -9.04 4.84 -2.52
C HIS A 60 -8.27 3.66 -1.92
N PRO A 61 -7.65 3.83 -0.73
CA PRO A 61 -7.04 2.72 -0.02
C PRO A 61 -8.11 1.87 0.68
N ASP A 62 -7.86 0.57 0.77
CA ASP A 62 -8.45 -0.26 1.81
C ASP A 62 -7.59 -0.13 3.07
N TRP A 63 -8.20 0.18 4.22
CA TRP A 63 -7.42 0.32 5.46
C TRP A 63 -8.09 -0.21 6.71
N ARG A 64 -7.26 -0.55 7.70
CA ARG A 64 -7.68 -0.95 9.04
C ARG A 64 -6.89 -0.16 10.07
N ASN A 65 -7.57 0.71 10.82
CA ASN A 65 -6.98 1.46 11.92
C ASN A 65 -7.34 0.84 13.27
N VAL A 66 -6.34 0.62 14.13
CA VAL A 66 -6.50 0.19 15.52
C VAL A 66 -5.60 1.06 16.39
N TYR A 67 -6.20 2.05 17.08
CA TYR A 67 -5.47 3.04 17.86
C TYR A 67 -4.36 3.71 17.03
N ASN A 68 -3.09 3.51 17.40
CA ASN A 68 -1.94 4.10 16.73
C ASN A 68 -1.37 3.23 15.60
N LYS A 69 -2.05 2.15 15.20
CA LYS A 69 -1.64 1.27 14.11
C LYS A 69 -2.56 1.44 12.92
N LEU A 70 -1.99 1.58 11.72
CA LEU A 70 -2.74 1.63 10.48
C LEU A 70 -2.17 0.60 9.51
N GLU A 71 -3.01 -0.32 9.05
CA GLU A 71 -2.72 -1.21 7.93
C GLU A 71 -3.41 -0.66 6.68
N ILE A 72 -2.64 -0.54 5.59
CA ILE A 72 -3.06 0.03 4.31
C ILE A 72 -2.84 -1.03 3.24
N THR A 73 -3.87 -1.33 2.48
CA THR A 73 -3.87 -2.22 1.33
C THR A 73 -4.27 -1.43 0.09
N LEU A 74 -3.48 -1.52 -0.99
CA LEU A 74 -3.73 -0.84 -2.26
C LEU A 74 -3.85 -1.86 -3.39
N THR A 75 -4.95 -1.79 -4.12
CA THR A 75 -5.18 -2.54 -5.36
C THR A 75 -6.12 -1.73 -6.24
N THR A 76 -6.04 -1.92 -7.55
CA THR A 76 -6.99 -1.33 -8.48
C THR A 76 -8.07 -2.36 -8.82
N HIS A 77 -9.26 -2.20 -8.23
CA HIS A 77 -10.36 -3.15 -8.39
C HIS A 77 -10.77 -3.35 -9.85
N ASP A 78 -10.81 -2.27 -10.64
CA ASP A 78 -11.20 -2.29 -12.05
C ASP A 78 -10.36 -3.23 -12.92
N CYS A 79 -9.07 -3.40 -12.58
CA CYS A 79 -8.17 -4.30 -13.30
C CYS A 79 -7.78 -5.56 -12.52
N GLY A 80 -8.41 -5.81 -11.36
CA GLY A 80 -8.17 -6.98 -10.54
C GLY A 80 -6.70 -7.13 -10.10
N GLY A 81 -6.04 -6.03 -9.77
CA GLY A 81 -4.62 -6.08 -9.39
C GLY A 81 -3.94 -4.74 -9.22
N VAL A 82 -2.64 -4.79 -8.94
CA VAL A 82 -1.81 -3.60 -8.78
C VAL A 82 -1.65 -2.89 -10.13
N SER A 83 -1.92 -1.59 -10.13
CA SER A 83 -1.73 -0.67 -11.27
C SER A 83 -0.80 0.49 -10.91
N VAL A 84 -0.60 1.41 -11.86
CA VAL A 84 0.14 2.66 -11.63
C VAL A 84 -0.52 3.53 -10.54
N LEU A 85 -1.85 3.51 -10.42
CA LEU A 85 -2.57 4.30 -9.41
C LEU A 85 -2.20 3.89 -7.98
N ASP A 86 -1.98 2.58 -7.77
CA ASP A 86 -1.54 2.05 -6.47
C ASP A 86 -0.13 2.53 -6.12
N ILE A 87 0.77 2.60 -7.11
CA ILE A 87 2.13 3.11 -6.92
C ILE A 87 2.12 4.61 -6.60
N GLU A 88 1.33 5.38 -7.34
CA GLU A 88 1.22 6.83 -7.14
C GLU A 88 0.65 7.15 -5.76
N LEU A 89 -0.39 6.42 -5.34
CA LEU A 89 -0.99 6.60 -4.03
C LEU A 89 -0.02 6.15 -2.93
N ALA A 90 0.66 5.01 -3.11
CA ALA A 90 1.70 4.55 -2.19
C ALA A 90 2.78 5.62 -1.96
N GLY A 91 3.29 6.25 -3.02
CA GLY A 91 4.29 7.31 -2.93
C GLY A 91 3.76 8.58 -2.25
N ALA A 92 2.50 8.96 -2.50
CA ALA A 92 1.86 10.08 -1.82
C ALA A 92 1.70 9.82 -0.32
N LEU A 93 1.28 8.61 0.06
CA LEU A 93 1.15 8.19 1.46
C LEU A 93 2.51 8.13 2.16
N ASP A 94 3.55 7.67 1.48
CA ASP A 94 4.91 7.65 2.02
C ASP A 94 5.42 9.06 2.34
N SER A 95 5.17 10.00 1.43
CA SER A 95 5.53 11.41 1.62
C SER A 95 4.78 12.04 2.80
N LEU A 96 3.51 11.68 3.00
CA LEU A 96 2.73 12.14 4.15
C LEU A 96 3.16 11.48 5.47
N ALA A 97 3.69 10.25 5.41
CA ALA A 97 4.09 9.48 6.58
C ALA A 97 5.49 9.87 7.10
N GLU A 98 6.28 10.57 6.28
CA GLU A 98 7.64 10.98 6.63
C GLU A 98 7.67 11.82 7.92
N GLY A 99 8.44 11.35 8.91
CA GLY A 99 8.59 12.02 10.20
C GLY A 99 7.36 11.96 11.14
N VAL A 100 6.25 11.36 10.71
CA VAL A 100 5.02 11.24 11.53
C VAL A 100 4.68 9.80 11.92
N ALA A 101 5.20 8.82 11.20
CA ALA A 101 5.01 7.40 11.48
C ALA A 101 6.27 6.58 11.24
N GLU A 102 6.36 5.45 11.93
CA GLU A 102 7.36 4.42 11.69
C GLU A 102 6.73 3.26 10.91
N VAL A 103 7.54 2.55 10.11
CA VAL A 103 7.07 1.33 9.45
C VAL A 103 6.95 0.21 10.49
N ASP A 104 5.74 -0.30 10.69
CA ASP A 104 5.50 -1.47 11.55
C ASP A 104 5.87 -2.75 10.78
N ARG A 105 7.03 -3.33 11.10
CA ARG A 105 7.57 -4.54 10.45
C ARG A 105 7.03 -5.86 11.02
N ASP A 106 6.31 -5.83 12.14
CA ASP A 106 5.79 -7.03 12.80
C ASP A 106 4.44 -7.49 12.21
N ILE A 107 4.45 -7.95 10.95
CA ILE A 107 3.21 -8.14 10.15
C ILE A 107 2.30 -9.25 10.68
N GLY A 108 2.79 -10.08 11.62
CA GLY A 108 2.02 -11.17 12.23
C GLY A 108 1.53 -12.24 11.23
N ARG A 109 1.86 -12.09 9.93
CA ARG A 109 1.54 -12.96 8.80
C ARG A 109 2.71 -12.95 7.80
N PRO A 110 2.80 -13.95 6.91
CA PRO A 110 3.85 -13.99 5.88
C PRO A 110 3.85 -12.70 5.07
N VAL A 111 5.06 -12.22 4.79
CA VAL A 111 5.28 -10.97 4.05
C VAL A 111 6.04 -11.34 2.81
N MET A 112 5.37 -11.33 1.66
CA MET A 112 5.99 -11.68 0.39
C MET A 112 6.72 -10.47 -0.20
N ARG A 113 7.76 -10.75 -1.01
CA ARG A 113 8.44 -9.70 -1.77
C ARG A 113 7.49 -9.18 -2.84
N LEU A 114 7.49 -7.88 -3.08
CA LEU A 114 6.70 -7.26 -4.15
C LEU A 114 7.14 -7.72 -5.54
N THR A 115 8.37 -8.20 -5.67
CA THR A 115 8.93 -8.67 -6.94
C THR A 115 8.65 -10.13 -7.25
N GLU A 116 8.06 -10.89 -6.32
CA GLU A 116 7.71 -12.28 -6.56
C GLU A 116 6.43 -12.35 -7.41
N PRO A 117 6.34 -13.28 -8.39
CA PRO A 117 5.12 -13.45 -9.16
C PRO A 117 3.97 -13.79 -8.24
N VAL A 118 2.83 -13.10 -8.38
CA VAL A 118 1.57 -13.57 -7.79
C VAL A 118 1.23 -14.88 -8.51
N GLU A 119 1.28 -16.01 -7.81
CA GLU A 119 0.84 -17.28 -8.36
C GLU A 119 -0.62 -17.09 -8.82
N LYS A 120 -0.88 -17.42 -10.09
CA LYS A 120 -2.26 -17.51 -10.57
C LYS A 120 -2.83 -18.76 -9.92
N ASP A 121 -3.78 -18.59 -9.02
CA ASP A 121 -4.74 -19.66 -8.75
C ASP A 121 -5.53 -19.86 -10.05
N ASP A 122 -5.12 -20.84 -10.84
CA ASP A 122 -5.89 -21.37 -11.96
C ASP A 122 -7.07 -22.17 -11.37
N ASP A 123 -8.21 -21.51 -11.13
CA ASP A 123 -9.52 -22.15 -10.93
C ASP A 123 -10.65 -21.36 -11.63
#